data_AF-A0A969TPW8-F1
#
_entry.id   AF-A0A969TPW8-F1
#
_cell.length_a   1.000
_cell.length_b   1.000
_cell.length_c   1.000
_cell.angle_alpha   90.00
_cell.angle_beta   90.00
_cell.angle_gamma   90.00
#
_symmetry.space_group_name_H-M   'P 1'
#
loop_
_entity.id
_entity.type
_entity.pdbx_description
1 polymer ?
#
loop_
_entity_poly.entity_id
_entity_poly.type
_entity_poly.pdbx_seq_one_letter_code
_entity_poly.pdbx_strand_id
1 'polypeptide(L)'
;MIRDWVKAIPTDRQRRNYQQAIREYLGVKSYDKAAQKLIAVVVSSAAEVKDHPADLINIAIEELVKERYELPTFNSLDRLVSHVRSVTNNRLFQRVSQGLSNEEQAYLDQLLLGETSSSIVTLNLLKSPPKSAKLSYLKQLQTKFNSLMTFGDAKRLLSSITPAKVKYLATHARALDISEFQDIKLSKRRTLLLCLLYEAGVWEAVYILDGLLKNLSDIQPDTLYADTIMSIRPSVCYLLPSWNLS
;
A
#
# COMPACT_ATOMS: atom_id res chain seq x y z
N MET A 1 50.13 -45.37 6.02
CA MET A 1 50.35 -44.40 4.92
C MET A 1 48.99 -43.96 4.38
N ILE A 2 48.45 -42.89 4.95
CA ILE A 2 47.22 -42.26 4.47
C ILE A 2 47.61 -41.36 3.29
N ARG A 3 46.87 -41.47 2.18
CA ARG A 3 47.19 -40.88 0.88
C ARG A 3 46.97 -39.36 0.86
N ASP A 4 48.07 -38.60 0.88
CA ASP A 4 48.15 -37.12 0.83
C ASP A 4 47.73 -36.46 -0.51
N TRP A 5 47.10 -37.17 -1.45
CA TRP A 5 46.85 -36.65 -2.81
C TRP A 5 45.42 -36.20 -3.11
N VAL A 6 44.49 -36.28 -2.16
CA VAL A 6 43.17 -35.65 -2.31
C VAL A 6 43.25 -34.26 -1.70
N LYS A 7 43.44 -33.23 -2.54
CA LYS A 7 43.16 -31.85 -2.11
C LYS A 7 41.70 -31.82 -1.65
N ALA A 8 41.49 -31.65 -0.33
CA ALA A 8 40.16 -31.65 0.28
C ALA A 8 39.24 -30.55 -0.26
N ILE A 9 39.81 -29.53 -0.89
CA ILE A 9 39.10 -28.41 -1.52
C ILE A 9 39.22 -28.56 -3.04
N PRO A 10 38.11 -28.79 -3.77
CA PRO A 10 38.13 -28.85 -5.22
C PRO A 10 38.56 -27.50 -5.81
N THR A 11 39.32 -27.54 -6.90
CA THR A 11 39.70 -26.32 -7.64
C THR A 11 38.46 -25.64 -8.24
N ASP A 12 38.53 -24.33 -8.51
CA ASP A 12 37.41 -23.57 -9.08
C ASP A 12 36.89 -24.14 -10.41
N ARG A 13 37.76 -24.79 -11.19
CA ARG A 13 37.38 -25.49 -12.42
C ARG A 13 36.56 -26.74 -12.12
N GLN A 14 36.99 -27.56 -11.15
CA GLN A 14 36.26 -28.75 -10.72
C GLN A 14 34.91 -28.37 -10.09
N ARG A 15 34.87 -27.33 -9.26
CA ARG A 15 33.63 -26.82 -8.67
C ARG A 15 32.63 -26.39 -9.73
N ARG A 16 33.06 -25.68 -10.77
CA ARG A 16 32.21 -25.29 -11.91
C ARG A 16 31.68 -26.49 -12.69
N ASN A 17 32.53 -27.49 -12.93
CA ASN A 17 32.12 -28.73 -13.61
C ASN A 17 31.09 -29.51 -12.79
N TYR A 18 31.29 -29.66 -11.47
CA TYR A 18 30.33 -30.32 -10.60
C TYR A 18 29.00 -29.56 -10.54
N GLN A 19 29.03 -28.23 -10.45
CA GLN A 19 27.81 -27.42 -10.50
C GLN A 19 27.04 -27.63 -11.81
N GLN A 20 27.76 -27.69 -12.94
CA GLN A 20 27.13 -27.94 -14.24
C GLN A 20 26.50 -29.34 -14.32
N ALA A 21 27.21 -30.38 -13.86
CA ALA A 21 26.68 -31.74 -13.83
C ALA A 21 25.45 -31.86 -12.92
N ILE A 22 25.46 -31.19 -11.76
CA ILE A 22 24.31 -31.16 -10.83
C ILE A 22 23.10 -30.48 -11.47
N ARG A 23 23.30 -29.36 -12.20
CA ARG A 23 22.23 -28.66 -12.92
C ARG A 23 21.58 -29.54 -13.97
N GLU A 24 22.39 -30.23 -14.77
CA GLU A 24 21.92 -31.15 -15.81
C GLU A 24 21.13 -32.32 -15.20
N TYR A 25 21.64 -32.91 -14.12
CA TYR A 25 20.96 -34.02 -13.44
C TYR A 25 19.62 -33.60 -12.80
N LEU A 26 19.57 -32.43 -12.16
CA LEU A 26 18.35 -31.93 -11.49
C LEU A 26 17.39 -31.20 -12.45
N GLY A 27 17.81 -30.93 -13.69
CA GLY A 27 17.04 -30.14 -14.66
C GLY A 27 16.86 -28.67 -14.24
N VAL A 28 17.86 -28.09 -13.56
CA VAL A 28 17.81 -26.73 -13.02
C VAL A 28 18.69 -25.78 -13.83
N LYS A 29 18.17 -24.59 -14.15
CA LYS A 29 18.83 -23.52 -14.89
C LYS A 29 19.61 -22.63 -13.92
N SER A 30 20.77 -22.13 -14.32
CA SER A 30 21.50 -21.16 -13.48
C SER A 30 20.79 -19.81 -13.40
N TYR A 31 20.91 -19.12 -12.27
CA TYR A 31 20.38 -17.76 -12.11
C TYR A 31 21.18 -16.76 -12.96
N ASP A 32 20.60 -16.36 -14.09
CA ASP A 32 21.24 -15.52 -15.10
C ASP A 32 20.44 -14.23 -15.38
N LYS A 33 20.81 -13.52 -16.45
CA LYS A 33 20.09 -12.30 -16.86
C LYS A 33 18.65 -12.57 -17.29
N ALA A 34 18.33 -13.76 -17.81
CA ALA A 34 16.96 -14.11 -18.17
C ALA A 34 16.10 -14.30 -16.91
N ALA A 35 16.63 -15.00 -15.90
CA ALA A 35 15.99 -15.13 -14.58
C ALA A 35 15.75 -13.76 -13.94
N GLN A 36 16.75 -12.87 -13.97
CA GLN A 36 16.60 -11.50 -13.43
C GLN A 36 15.48 -10.71 -14.14
N LYS A 37 15.38 -10.80 -15.46
CA LYS A 37 14.31 -10.15 -16.23
C LYS A 37 12.94 -10.71 -15.88
N LEU A 38 12.83 -12.03 -15.79
CA LEU A 38 11.59 -12.71 -15.40
C LEU A 38 11.12 -12.24 -14.02
N ILE A 39 12.02 -12.21 -13.04
CA ILE A 39 11.70 -11.74 -11.69
C ILE A 39 11.37 -10.26 -11.68
N ALA A 40 12.05 -9.43 -12.45
CA ALA A 40 11.72 -8.02 -12.55
C ALA A 40 10.28 -7.80 -13.05
N VAL A 41 9.82 -8.57 -14.04
CA VAL A 41 8.44 -8.49 -14.55
C VAL A 41 7.44 -8.91 -13.48
N VAL A 42 7.63 -10.09 -12.87
CA VAL A 42 6.70 -10.64 -11.88
C VAL A 42 6.62 -9.77 -10.63
N VAL A 43 7.76 -9.33 -10.11
CA VAL A 43 7.83 -8.42 -8.96
C VAL A 43 7.23 -7.07 -9.29
N SER A 44 7.41 -6.54 -10.51
CA SER A 44 6.77 -5.28 -10.93
C SER A 44 5.25 -5.39 -10.87
N SER A 45 4.65 -6.46 -11.42
CA SER A 45 3.20 -6.67 -11.34
C SER A 45 2.71 -6.85 -9.91
N ALA A 46 3.45 -7.62 -9.09
CA ALA A 46 3.09 -7.84 -7.70
C ALA A 46 3.19 -6.55 -6.87
N ALA A 47 4.19 -5.70 -7.14
CA ALA A 47 4.41 -4.44 -6.45
C ALA A 47 3.31 -3.40 -6.74
N GLU A 48 2.51 -3.54 -7.79
CA GLU A 48 1.34 -2.68 -8.01
C GLU A 48 0.24 -2.95 -6.98
N VAL A 49 0.19 -4.15 -6.41
CA VAL A 49 -0.85 -4.59 -5.47
C VAL A 49 -0.33 -4.68 -4.03
N LYS A 50 0.91 -5.14 -3.86
CA LYS A 50 1.55 -5.44 -2.56
C LYS A 50 2.70 -4.47 -2.30
N ASP A 51 2.87 -4.06 -1.04
CA ASP A 51 3.95 -3.15 -0.64
C ASP A 51 4.98 -3.77 0.32
N HIS A 52 4.69 -4.92 0.95
CA HIS A 52 5.64 -5.55 1.86
C HIS A 52 6.78 -6.23 1.10
N PRO A 53 8.06 -5.98 1.46
CA PRO A 53 9.20 -6.58 0.77
C PRO A 53 9.22 -8.10 0.87
N ALA A 54 8.81 -8.66 2.02
CA ALA A 54 8.76 -10.10 2.24
C ALA A 54 7.81 -10.80 1.26
N ASP A 55 6.63 -10.21 0.99
CA ASP A 55 5.67 -10.77 0.03
C ASP A 55 6.26 -10.82 -1.39
N LEU A 56 6.97 -9.76 -1.80
CA LEU A 56 7.60 -9.70 -3.12
C LEU A 56 8.76 -10.68 -3.26
N ILE A 57 9.54 -10.89 -2.18
CA ILE A 57 10.61 -11.89 -2.15
C ILE A 57 10.01 -13.30 -2.25
N ASN A 58 8.94 -13.58 -1.51
CA ASN A 58 8.27 -14.89 -1.57
C ASN A 58 7.76 -15.19 -2.98
N ILE A 59 7.09 -14.23 -3.62
CA ILE A 59 6.64 -14.36 -5.02
C ILE A 59 7.82 -14.61 -5.96
N ALA A 60 8.94 -13.90 -5.77
CA ALA A 60 10.13 -14.11 -6.59
C ALA A 60 10.72 -15.52 -6.41
N ILE A 61 10.77 -16.04 -5.17
CA ILE A 61 11.24 -17.41 -4.88
C ILE A 61 10.31 -18.43 -5.52
N GLU A 62 8.99 -18.29 -5.34
CA GLU A 62 7.98 -19.18 -5.93
C GLU A 62 8.13 -19.25 -7.45
N GLU A 63 8.32 -18.10 -8.12
CA GLU A 63 8.48 -18.08 -9.57
C GLU A 63 9.81 -18.70 -10.03
N LEU A 64 10.93 -18.46 -9.32
CA LEU A 64 12.21 -19.10 -9.63
C LEU A 64 12.12 -20.62 -9.50
N VAL A 65 11.48 -21.12 -8.44
CA VAL A 65 11.29 -22.56 -8.19
C VAL A 65 10.44 -23.17 -9.29
N LYS A 66 9.33 -22.51 -9.67
CA LYS A 66 8.42 -22.95 -10.73
C LYS A 66 9.10 -23.07 -12.09
N GLU A 67 9.92 -22.09 -12.45
CA GLU A 67 10.66 -22.05 -13.72
C GLU A 67 11.97 -22.88 -13.73
N ARG A 68 12.23 -23.59 -12.62
CA ARG A 68 13.40 -24.44 -12.38
C ARG A 68 14.72 -23.66 -12.44
N TYR A 69 14.79 -22.48 -11.83
CA TYR A 69 16.05 -21.75 -11.65
C TYR A 69 16.72 -22.07 -10.30
N GLU A 70 18.04 -22.04 -10.28
CA GLU A 70 18.82 -22.01 -9.04
C GLU A 70 18.46 -20.75 -8.26
N LEU A 71 18.29 -20.88 -6.94
CA LEU A 71 18.05 -19.72 -6.10
C LEU A 71 19.35 -18.91 -5.93
N PRO A 72 19.33 -17.59 -6.20
CA PRO A 72 20.46 -16.73 -5.91
C PRO A 72 20.65 -16.56 -4.40
N THR A 73 21.76 -15.91 -4.01
CA THR A 73 21.92 -15.48 -2.62
C THR A 73 20.82 -14.48 -2.23
N PHE A 74 20.39 -14.52 -0.97
CA PHE A 74 19.32 -13.63 -0.47
C PHE A 74 19.60 -12.16 -0.78
N ASN A 75 20.82 -11.68 -0.53
CA ASN A 75 21.21 -10.29 -0.79
C ASN A 75 21.10 -9.92 -2.29
N SER A 76 21.38 -10.86 -3.20
CA SER A 76 21.22 -10.60 -4.65
C SER A 76 19.75 -10.47 -5.03
N LEU A 77 18.89 -11.31 -4.46
CA LEU A 77 17.45 -11.27 -4.68
C LEU A 77 16.81 -10.02 -4.06
N ASP A 78 17.13 -9.73 -2.80
CA ASP A 78 16.60 -8.58 -2.05
C ASP A 78 16.94 -7.25 -2.74
N ARG A 79 18.17 -7.10 -3.25
CA ARG A 79 18.57 -5.92 -4.03
C ARG A 79 17.73 -5.75 -5.29
N LEU A 80 17.51 -6.83 -6.05
CA LEU A 80 16.70 -6.79 -7.27
C LEU A 80 15.24 -6.44 -6.94
N VAL A 81 14.65 -7.13 -5.96
CA VAL A 81 13.27 -6.90 -5.52
C VAL A 81 13.08 -5.48 -5.02
N SER A 82 14.00 -4.98 -4.17
CA SER A 82 13.94 -3.62 -3.65
C SER A 82 14.11 -2.57 -4.73
N HIS A 83 14.98 -2.81 -5.73
CA HIS A 83 15.12 -1.93 -6.88
C HIS A 83 13.83 -1.85 -7.70
N VAL A 84 13.27 -3.01 -8.08
CA VAL A 84 12.03 -3.09 -8.88
C VAL A 84 10.85 -2.48 -8.14
N ARG A 85 10.71 -2.75 -6.83
CA ARG A 85 9.70 -2.13 -5.96
C ARG A 85 9.84 -0.60 -5.97
N SER A 86 11.05 -0.09 -5.80
CA SER A 86 11.31 1.36 -5.81
C SER A 86 10.92 1.99 -7.16
N VAL A 87 11.31 1.38 -8.28
CA VAL A 87 10.96 1.86 -9.63
C VAL A 87 9.43 1.87 -9.83
N THR A 88 8.76 0.78 -9.46
CA THR A 88 7.30 0.65 -9.61
C THR A 88 6.55 1.68 -8.76
N ASN A 89 6.94 1.82 -7.49
CA ASN A 89 6.32 2.79 -6.58
C ASN A 89 6.59 4.23 -7.02
N ASN A 90 7.80 4.55 -7.48
CA ASN A 90 8.10 5.88 -8.01
C ASN A 90 7.22 6.20 -9.23
N ARG A 91 7.00 5.24 -10.14
CA ARG A 91 6.10 5.43 -11.29
C ARG A 91 4.66 5.70 -10.84
N LEU A 92 4.18 4.97 -9.84
CA LEU A 92 2.86 5.19 -9.25
C LEU A 92 2.75 6.59 -8.64
N PHE A 93 3.73 7.00 -7.83
CA PHE A 93 3.73 8.33 -7.21
C PHE A 93 3.76 9.46 -8.24
N GLN A 94 4.51 9.31 -9.32
CA GLN A 94 4.53 10.28 -10.41
C GLN A 94 3.18 10.36 -11.11
N ARG A 95 2.56 9.21 -11.43
CA ARG A 95 1.24 9.16 -12.08
C ARG A 95 0.18 9.86 -11.24
N VAL A 96 0.12 9.57 -9.94
CA VAL A 96 -0.82 10.23 -9.02
C VAL A 96 -0.53 11.73 -8.95
N SER A 97 0.75 12.10 -8.80
CA SER A 97 1.12 13.51 -8.70
C SER A 97 0.81 14.32 -9.96
N GLN A 98 0.87 13.70 -11.14
CA GLN A 98 0.53 14.33 -12.43
C GLN A 98 -0.98 14.41 -12.65
N GLY A 99 -1.76 13.51 -12.03
CA GLY A 99 -3.22 13.55 -12.08
C GLY A 99 -3.84 14.63 -11.21
N LEU A 100 -3.09 15.17 -10.24
CA LEU A 100 -3.53 16.26 -9.37
C LEU A 100 -3.51 17.61 -10.10
N SER A 101 -4.60 18.37 -10.01
CA SER A 101 -4.67 19.76 -10.44
C SER A 101 -3.76 20.66 -9.59
N ASN A 102 -3.45 21.86 -10.08
CA ASN A 102 -2.63 22.81 -9.32
C ASN A 102 -3.29 23.20 -7.97
N GLU A 103 -4.62 23.25 -7.94
CA GLU A 103 -5.39 23.54 -6.72
C GLU A 103 -5.31 22.37 -5.72
N GLU A 104 -5.48 21.13 -6.19
CA GLU A 104 -5.37 19.92 -5.36
C GLU A 104 -3.93 19.77 -4.81
N GLN A 105 -2.92 20.06 -5.63
CA GLN A 105 -1.51 20.07 -5.21
C GLN A 105 -1.25 21.11 -4.11
N ALA A 106 -1.73 22.34 -4.30
CA ALA A 106 -1.57 23.42 -3.33
C ALA A 106 -2.27 23.09 -2.01
N TYR A 107 -3.49 22.52 -2.06
CA TYR A 107 -4.20 22.07 -0.86
C TYR A 107 -3.41 21.02 -0.10
N LEU A 108 -2.90 19.98 -0.77
CA LEU A 108 -2.09 18.93 -0.11
C LEU A 108 -0.84 19.51 0.53
N ASP A 109 -0.13 20.40 -0.16
CA ASP A 109 1.09 21.01 0.36
C ASP A 109 0.79 21.94 1.57
N GLN A 110 -0.38 22.61 1.58
CA GLN A 110 -0.84 23.43 2.71
C GLN A 110 -1.15 22.62 3.97
N LEU A 111 -1.49 21.33 3.86
CA LEU A 111 -1.70 20.45 5.02
C LEU A 111 -0.48 20.40 5.97
N LEU A 112 0.72 20.63 5.42
CA LEU A 112 2.00 20.57 6.12
C LEU A 112 2.45 21.91 6.73
N LEU A 113 1.83 23.03 6.33
CA LEU A 113 2.31 24.37 6.72
C LEU A 113 1.93 24.77 8.14
N GLY A 114 0.97 24.09 8.78
CA GLY A 114 0.62 24.30 10.20
C GLY A 114 0.00 25.66 10.55
N GLU A 115 0.09 26.65 9.66
CA GLU A 115 -0.36 28.02 9.89
C GLU A 115 -1.74 28.29 9.29
N THR A 116 -2.55 28.89 10.14
CA THR A 116 -4.00 29.10 10.06
C THR A 116 -4.40 29.92 8.83
N SER A 117 -4.88 29.25 7.78
CA SER A 117 -5.89 29.80 6.88
C SER A 117 -7.20 29.08 7.19
N SER A 118 -8.22 29.86 7.53
CA SER A 118 -9.41 29.53 8.32
C SER A 118 -10.38 28.47 7.76
N SER A 119 -9.96 27.60 6.84
CA SER A 119 -10.79 26.52 6.29
C SER A 119 -10.04 25.23 5.92
N ILE A 120 -8.72 25.16 6.08
CA ILE A 120 -7.93 23.99 5.67
C ILE A 120 -7.62 23.09 6.86
N VAL A 121 -7.79 21.78 6.68
CA VAL A 121 -7.49 20.78 7.70
C VAL A 121 -5.98 20.63 7.85
N THR A 122 -5.44 20.74 9.06
CA THR A 122 -4.00 20.49 9.29
C THR A 122 -3.69 18.99 9.34
N LEU A 123 -2.45 18.58 9.03
CA LEU A 123 -1.98 17.19 9.19
C LEU A 123 -2.32 16.59 10.57
N ASN A 124 -2.19 17.37 11.64
CA ASN A 124 -2.50 16.93 13.00
C ASN A 124 -4.00 16.62 13.19
N LEU A 125 -4.88 17.41 12.56
CA LEU A 125 -6.32 17.16 12.57
C LEU A 125 -6.66 15.90 11.77
N LEU A 126 -6.02 15.68 10.61
CA LEU A 126 -6.20 14.46 9.81
C LEU A 126 -5.83 13.19 10.59
N LYS A 127 -4.77 13.23 11.39
CA LYS A 127 -4.31 12.08 12.17
C LYS A 127 -5.10 11.84 13.45
N SER A 128 -5.85 12.84 13.92
CA SER A 128 -6.59 12.73 15.17
C SER A 128 -7.70 11.67 15.08
N PRO A 129 -7.74 10.68 15.99
CA PRO A 129 -8.80 9.68 15.99
C PRO A 129 -10.15 10.30 16.36
N PRO A 130 -11.28 9.70 15.93
CA PRO A 130 -12.59 10.16 16.33
C PRO A 130 -12.77 9.95 17.86
N LYS A 131 -13.09 11.04 18.59
CA LYS A 131 -12.96 11.13 20.06
C LYS A 131 -14.18 10.71 20.88
N SER A 132 -15.44 10.70 20.42
CA SER A 132 -16.61 10.15 21.18
C SER A 132 -17.96 10.31 20.45
N ALA A 133 -18.97 9.48 20.74
CA ALA A 133 -20.33 9.58 20.18
C ALA A 133 -21.22 10.69 20.79
N LYS A 134 -20.66 11.74 21.42
CA LYS A 134 -21.46 12.85 22.00
C LYS A 134 -21.99 13.78 20.89
N LEU A 135 -23.23 14.27 21.02
CA LEU A 135 -23.90 15.11 20.01
C LEU A 135 -23.11 16.39 19.62
N SER A 136 -22.42 17.02 20.57
CA SER A 136 -21.54 18.17 20.31
C SER A 136 -20.30 17.79 19.49
N TYR A 137 -19.79 16.58 19.68
CA TYR A 137 -18.68 16.03 18.92
C TYR A 137 -19.09 15.64 17.50
N LEU A 138 -20.32 15.17 17.29
CA LEU A 138 -20.86 14.89 15.95
C LEU A 138 -20.90 16.16 15.08
N LYS A 139 -21.27 17.32 15.65
CA LYS A 139 -21.18 18.60 14.92
C LYS A 139 -19.75 18.97 14.54
N GLN A 140 -18.79 18.78 15.45
CA GLN A 140 -17.37 19.02 15.15
C GLN A 140 -16.84 18.07 14.08
N LEU A 141 -17.25 16.81 14.12
CA LEU A 141 -16.90 15.80 13.13
C LEU A 141 -17.53 16.10 11.77
N GLN A 142 -18.77 16.58 11.74
CA GLN A 142 -19.43 17.03 10.51
C GLN A 142 -18.71 18.23 9.89
N THR A 143 -18.30 19.22 10.70
CA THR A 143 -17.51 20.37 10.21
C THR A 143 -16.17 19.90 9.64
N LYS A 144 -15.48 18.99 10.34
CA LYS A 144 -14.22 18.39 9.88
C LYS A 144 -14.43 17.66 8.54
N PHE A 145 -15.44 16.80 8.46
CA PHE A 145 -15.79 16.05 7.25
C PHE A 145 -16.12 16.97 6.07
N ASN A 146 -16.90 18.03 6.29
CA ASN A 146 -17.20 19.01 5.26
C ASN A 146 -15.93 19.70 4.74
N SER A 147 -14.99 20.06 5.62
CA SER A 147 -13.67 20.61 5.22
C SER A 147 -12.81 19.59 4.45
N LEU A 148 -12.94 18.29 4.75
CA LEU A 148 -12.26 17.23 3.99
C LEU A 148 -12.86 17.05 2.60
N MET A 149 -14.19 17.14 2.48
CA MET A 149 -14.91 17.00 1.21
C MET A 149 -14.64 18.16 0.24
N THR A 150 -14.13 19.30 0.73
CA THR A 150 -13.67 20.42 -0.12
C THR A 150 -12.52 20.04 -1.06
N PHE A 151 -11.74 19.01 -0.73
CA PHE A 151 -10.60 18.57 -1.54
C PHE A 151 -11.00 17.97 -2.90
N GLY A 152 -12.29 17.77 -3.17
CA GLY A 152 -12.80 17.18 -4.40
C GLY A 152 -12.77 15.66 -4.40
N ASP A 153 -12.95 15.05 -5.57
CA ASP A 153 -13.09 13.59 -5.70
C ASP A 153 -11.72 12.87 -5.64
N ALA A 154 -11.21 12.67 -4.42
CA ALA A 154 -10.02 11.86 -4.17
C ALA A 154 -10.15 10.41 -4.66
N LYS A 155 -11.38 9.87 -4.74
CA LYS A 155 -11.65 8.51 -5.21
C LYS A 155 -11.31 8.37 -6.70
N ARG A 156 -11.56 9.41 -7.50
CA ARG A 156 -11.16 9.49 -8.92
C ARG A 156 -9.67 9.19 -9.09
N LEU A 157 -8.82 9.86 -8.31
CA LEU A 157 -7.37 9.78 -8.42
C LEU A 157 -6.79 8.45 -7.90
N LEU A 158 -7.47 7.83 -6.95
CA LEU A 158 -7.07 6.55 -6.36
C LEU A 158 -7.71 5.33 -7.04
N SER A 159 -8.60 5.52 -8.02
CA SER A 159 -9.32 4.45 -8.73
C SER A 159 -8.42 3.38 -9.39
N SER A 160 -7.19 3.76 -9.75
CA SER A 160 -6.20 2.86 -10.35
C SER A 160 -5.33 2.10 -9.33
N ILE A 161 -5.52 2.36 -8.03
CA ILE A 161 -4.73 1.78 -6.93
C ILE A 161 -5.61 0.85 -6.11
N THR A 162 -5.08 -0.30 -5.72
CA THR A 162 -5.84 -1.26 -4.91
C THR A 162 -6.14 -0.69 -3.51
N PRO A 163 -7.30 -0.99 -2.91
CA PRO A 163 -7.64 -0.49 -1.57
C PRO A 163 -6.61 -0.88 -0.50
N ALA A 164 -6.02 -2.07 -0.62
CA ALA A 164 -4.97 -2.55 0.30
C ALA A 164 -3.73 -1.63 0.26
N LYS A 165 -3.31 -1.22 -0.94
CA LYS A 165 -2.17 -0.32 -1.15
C LYS A 165 -2.47 1.10 -0.66
N VAL A 166 -3.68 1.61 -0.92
CA VAL A 166 -4.12 2.91 -0.36
C VAL A 166 -4.05 2.90 1.17
N LYS A 167 -4.58 1.85 1.81
CA LYS A 167 -4.54 1.68 3.27
C LYS A 167 -3.11 1.60 3.81
N TYR A 168 -2.24 0.87 3.14
CA TYR A 168 -0.83 0.78 3.51
C TYR A 168 -0.15 2.16 3.44
N LEU A 169 -0.30 2.88 2.31
CA LEU A 169 0.27 4.21 2.12
C LEU A 169 -0.26 5.21 3.14
N ALA A 170 -1.56 5.16 3.46
CA ALA A 170 -2.17 6.00 4.47
C ALA A 170 -1.65 5.68 5.88
N THR A 171 -1.43 4.40 6.20
CA THR A 171 -0.81 3.98 7.47
C THR A 171 0.63 4.46 7.57
N HIS A 172 1.41 4.37 6.49
CA HIS A 172 2.76 4.92 6.41
C HIS A 172 2.75 6.44 6.61
N ALA A 173 1.86 7.15 5.92
CA ALA A 173 1.67 8.59 6.06
C ALA A 173 1.30 9.01 7.50
N ARG A 174 0.47 8.22 8.19
CA ARG A 174 0.09 8.47 9.59
C ARG A 174 1.29 8.43 10.53
N ALA A 175 2.30 7.60 10.26
CA ALA A 175 3.49 7.47 11.08
C ALA A 175 4.50 8.63 10.91
N LEU A 176 4.42 9.41 9.83
CA LEU A 176 5.42 10.44 9.48
C LEU A 176 5.11 11.82 10.04
N ASP A 177 6.04 12.51 10.68
CA ASP A 177 5.87 13.91 11.09
C ASP A 177 6.04 14.93 9.94
N ILE A 178 5.83 16.22 10.24
CA ILE A 178 5.91 17.29 9.22
C ILE A 178 7.31 17.37 8.62
N SER A 179 8.37 17.26 9.43
CA SER A 179 9.77 17.28 8.97
C SER A 179 10.08 16.10 8.06
N GLU A 180 9.67 14.89 8.44
CA GLU A 180 9.87 13.68 7.63
C GLU A 180 9.12 13.78 6.30
N PHE A 181 7.93 14.41 6.26
CA PHE A 181 7.25 14.68 5.00
C PHE A 181 8.02 15.65 4.10
N GLN A 182 8.75 16.62 4.66
CA GLN A 182 9.54 17.59 3.90
C GLN A 182 10.76 16.94 3.23
N ASP A 183 11.34 15.90 3.86
CA ASP A 183 12.47 15.14 3.30
C ASP A 183 12.07 14.18 2.17
N ILE A 184 10.77 13.91 2.02
CA ILE A 184 10.24 13.02 0.99
C ILE A 184 10.06 13.76 -0.34
N LYS A 185 10.43 13.09 -1.44
CA LYS A 185 10.18 13.57 -2.81
C LYS A 185 8.71 13.99 -2.99
N LEU A 186 8.51 15.14 -3.65
CA LEU A 186 7.20 15.80 -3.83
C LEU A 186 6.07 14.86 -4.30
N SER A 187 6.34 14.02 -5.30
CA SER A 187 5.34 13.09 -5.85
C SER A 187 4.91 12.02 -4.84
N LYS A 188 5.87 11.46 -4.09
CA LYS A 188 5.59 10.50 -3.01
C LYS A 188 4.85 11.19 -1.87
N ARG A 189 5.28 12.39 -1.47
CA ARG A 189 4.66 13.19 -0.41
C ARG A 189 3.19 13.45 -0.68
N ARG A 190 2.85 13.97 -1.86
CA ARG A 190 1.47 14.25 -2.27
C ARG A 190 0.63 12.98 -2.33
N THR A 191 1.18 11.88 -2.84
CA THR A 191 0.45 10.60 -2.86
C THR A 191 0.14 10.10 -1.45
N LEU A 192 1.10 10.19 -0.53
CA LEU A 192 0.90 9.80 0.88
C LEU A 192 -0.16 10.65 1.56
N LEU A 193 -0.13 11.97 1.36
CA LEU A 193 -1.11 12.89 1.90
C LEU A 193 -2.51 12.63 1.32
N LEU A 194 -2.60 12.37 0.01
CA LEU A 194 -3.84 11.99 -0.66
C LEU A 194 -4.44 10.70 -0.08
N CYS A 195 -3.63 9.66 0.10
CA CYS A 195 -4.08 8.40 0.69
C CYS A 195 -4.53 8.61 2.15
N LEU A 196 -3.80 9.39 2.94
CA LEU A 196 -4.17 9.71 4.32
C LEU A 196 -5.50 10.48 4.39
N LEU A 197 -5.67 11.47 3.51
CA LEU A 197 -6.88 12.28 3.41
C LEU A 197 -8.10 11.43 3.04
N TYR A 198 -7.96 10.57 2.03
CA TYR A 198 -9.01 9.63 1.64
C TYR A 198 -9.38 8.68 2.78
N GLU A 199 -8.39 8.09 3.45
CA GLU A 199 -8.64 7.19 4.58
C GLU A 199 -9.37 7.93 5.72
N ALA A 200 -8.94 9.14 6.07
CA ALA A 200 -9.58 9.96 7.09
C ALA A 200 -11.04 10.27 6.74
N GLY A 201 -11.32 10.66 5.49
CA GLY A 201 -12.69 10.90 5.02
C GLY A 201 -13.60 9.67 5.10
N VAL A 202 -13.07 8.49 4.75
CA VAL A 202 -13.81 7.22 4.87
C VAL A 202 -14.10 6.88 6.34
N TRP A 203 -13.12 7.02 7.23
CA TRP A 203 -13.31 6.77 8.66
C TRP A 203 -14.33 7.73 9.29
N GLU A 204 -14.29 9.01 8.93
CA GLU A 204 -15.24 10.01 9.43
C GLU A 204 -16.66 9.72 8.96
N ALA A 205 -16.87 9.36 7.69
CA ALA A 205 -18.17 8.95 7.19
C ALA A 205 -18.73 7.73 7.96
N VAL A 206 -17.91 6.70 8.16
CA VAL A 206 -18.29 5.50 8.93
C VAL A 206 -18.65 5.85 10.37
N TYR A 207 -17.88 6.73 11.00
CA TYR A 207 -18.13 7.13 12.39
C TYR A 207 -19.38 8.01 12.52
N ILE A 208 -19.64 8.89 11.56
CA ILE A 208 -20.89 9.66 11.50
C ILE A 208 -22.07 8.71 11.34
N LEU A 209 -21.99 7.71 10.45
CA LEU A 209 -23.03 6.69 10.28
C LEU A 209 -23.27 5.90 11.56
N ASP A 210 -22.22 5.40 12.22
CA ASP A 210 -22.34 4.66 13.48
C ASP A 210 -22.90 5.55 14.61
N GLY A 211 -22.46 6.82 14.68
CA GLY A 211 -22.97 7.79 15.64
C GLY A 211 -24.42 8.18 15.39
N LEU A 212 -24.84 8.29 14.13
CA LEU A 212 -26.23 8.47 13.76
C LEU A 212 -27.03 7.22 14.13
N LEU A 213 -26.61 6.01 13.73
CA LEU A 213 -27.30 4.76 14.06
C LEU A 213 -27.46 4.54 15.57
N LYS A 214 -26.44 4.88 16.38
CA LYS A 214 -26.50 4.79 17.85
C LYS A 214 -27.36 5.86 18.50
N ASN A 215 -27.55 7.02 17.87
CA ASN A 215 -28.49 8.04 18.36
C ASN A 215 -29.91 7.83 17.77
N LEU A 216 -30.00 7.14 16.65
CA LEU A 216 -31.20 6.64 15.98
C LEU A 216 -31.68 5.30 16.56
N SER A 217 -31.01 4.75 17.59
CA SER A 217 -31.65 3.73 18.43
C SER A 217 -32.84 4.28 19.23
N ASP A 218 -33.04 5.61 19.24
CA ASP A 218 -34.30 6.23 19.64
C ASP A 218 -35.25 6.53 18.44
N ILE A 219 -34.78 6.52 17.17
CA ILE A 219 -35.58 6.80 15.95
C ILE A 219 -34.98 6.07 14.73
N GLN A 220 -35.63 5.06 14.15
CA GLN A 220 -35.10 4.25 13.02
C GLN A 220 -35.13 4.97 11.66
N PRO A 221 -34.07 4.93 10.82
CA PRO A 221 -34.10 5.44 9.44
C PRO A 221 -34.45 4.37 8.40
N ASP A 222 -35.35 4.71 7.46
CA ASP A 222 -35.94 3.79 6.46
C ASP A 222 -35.06 3.53 5.21
N THR A 223 -33.86 4.09 5.06
CA THR A 223 -33.03 3.86 3.86
C THR A 223 -31.53 4.05 4.10
N LEU A 224 -30.74 3.00 3.85
CA LEU A 224 -29.26 2.97 3.93
C LEU A 224 -28.67 2.63 2.55
N TYR A 225 -27.78 3.49 2.03
CA TYR A 225 -27.01 3.21 0.82
C TYR A 225 -25.78 2.33 1.16
N ALA A 226 -25.74 1.10 0.64
CA ALA A 226 -24.84 0.03 1.07
C ALA A 226 -23.61 -0.21 0.15
N ASP A 227 -23.30 0.67 -0.80
CA ASP A 227 -22.51 0.23 -1.97
C ASP A 227 -20.98 0.41 -1.87
N THR A 228 -20.35 0.54 -0.69
CA THR A 228 -18.86 0.62 -0.67
C THR A 228 -18.14 -0.02 0.52
N ILE A 229 -18.82 -0.48 1.58
CA ILE A 229 -18.13 -0.71 2.86
C ILE A 229 -17.96 -2.20 3.24
N MET A 230 -18.53 -3.15 2.48
CA MET A 230 -18.61 -4.54 2.94
C MET A 230 -17.37 -5.44 2.72
N SER A 231 -16.16 -4.88 2.57
CA SER A 231 -14.93 -5.68 2.46
C SER A 231 -13.97 -5.59 3.67
N ILE A 232 -14.22 -4.75 4.68
CA ILE A 232 -13.21 -4.47 5.74
C ILE A 232 -13.66 -4.85 7.16
N ARG A 233 -14.73 -5.62 7.34
CA ARG A 233 -15.06 -6.20 8.66
C ARG A 233 -15.39 -7.70 8.55
N PRO A 234 -14.54 -8.61 9.05
CA PRO A 234 -15.07 -9.83 9.63
C PRO A 234 -15.69 -9.45 10.99
N SER A 235 -16.85 -10.02 11.30
CA SER A 235 -17.58 -9.88 12.57
C SER A 235 -18.56 -8.70 12.68
N VAL A 236 -19.49 -8.58 11.74
CA VAL A 236 -20.92 -8.34 12.06
C VAL A 236 -21.76 -9.03 10.98
N CYS A 237 -21.91 -10.35 11.07
CA CYS A 237 -23.10 -10.99 10.51
C CYS A 237 -24.27 -10.59 11.40
N TYR A 238 -25.37 -10.10 10.83
CA TYR A 238 -26.75 -10.55 11.09
C TYR A 238 -27.74 -9.59 10.40
N LEU A 239 -28.68 -10.20 9.65
CA LEU A 239 -29.96 -9.68 9.13
C LEU A 239 -29.93 -8.88 7.81
N LEU A 240 -29.94 -9.63 6.70
CA LEU A 240 -30.57 -9.24 5.44
C LEU A 240 -32.02 -9.77 5.43
N PRO A 241 -32.97 -8.98 4.89
CA PRO A 241 -33.87 -9.55 3.87
C PRO A 241 -33.56 -8.98 2.48
N SER A 242 -33.63 -9.87 1.51
CA SER A 242 -33.51 -9.71 0.06
C SER A 242 -34.31 -8.53 -0.51
N TRP A 243 -33.69 -7.76 -1.40
CA TRP A 243 -34.42 -6.89 -2.33
C TRP A 243 -34.70 -7.68 -3.62
N ASN A 244 -35.99 -7.91 -3.87
CA ASN A 244 -36.51 -8.29 -5.16
C ASN A 244 -36.90 -7.00 -5.90
N LEU A 245 -36.48 -6.89 -7.16
CA LEU A 245 -36.78 -5.77 -8.05
C LEU A 245 -38.27 -5.70 -8.38
N SER A 246 -38.89 -4.54 -8.17
CA SER A 246 -39.97 -3.91 -8.95
C SER A 246 -40.22 -2.50 -8.44
#